data_AF-A0AA97BNW3-F1
#
_entry.id   AF-A0AA97BNW3-F1
#
_cell.length_a   1.000
_cell.length_b   1.000
_cell.length_c   1.000
_cell.angle_alpha   90.00
_cell.angle_beta   90.00
_cell.angle_gamma   90.00
#
_symmetry.space_group_name_H-M   'P 1'
#
loop_
_entity.id
_entity.type
_entity.pdbx_description
1 polymer ?
#
loop_
_entity_poly.entity_id
_entity_poly.type
_entity_poly.pdbx_seq_one_letter_code
_entity_poly.pdbx_strand_id
1 'polypeptide(L)'
;MSNRKSVTTVPDFLIPWEEVKRLLGTKSDTTLYKYIALGFPAPLEIGPRRSNGCAGKRMFVKSEVDAWFVARIAERDAAYGRVQPA
;
A
#
# COMPACT_ATOMS: atom_id res chain seq x y z
N MET A 1 -2.75 -32.24 16.34
CA MET A 1 -3.61 -31.03 16.47
C MET A 1 -2.76 -29.83 16.13
N SER A 2 -2.88 -29.29 14.91
CA SER A 2 -2.06 -28.15 14.46
C SER A 2 -2.52 -26.86 15.13
N ASN A 3 -1.62 -26.23 15.86
CA ASN A 3 -1.82 -24.96 16.55
C ASN A 3 -2.00 -23.85 15.48
N ARG A 4 -3.25 -23.38 15.25
CA ARG A 4 -3.48 -22.17 14.45
C ARG A 4 -2.88 -21.01 15.23
N LYS A 5 -1.73 -20.51 14.78
CA LYS A 5 -1.21 -19.22 15.26
C LYS A 5 -2.29 -18.18 14.96
N SER A 6 -2.90 -17.62 16.00
CA SER A 6 -3.78 -16.47 15.88
C SER A 6 -2.96 -15.35 15.27
N VAL A 7 -3.24 -15.01 14.02
CA VAL A 7 -2.76 -13.78 13.41
C VAL A 7 -3.37 -12.66 14.25
N THR A 8 -2.53 -11.96 15.02
CA THR A 8 -2.94 -10.73 15.70
C THR A 8 -3.35 -9.75 14.61
N THR A 9 -4.65 -9.69 14.32
CA THR A 9 -5.22 -8.67 13.43
C THR A 9 -5.05 -7.34 14.13
N VAL A 10 -3.95 -6.64 13.82
CA VAL A 10 -3.84 -5.21 14.09
C VAL A 10 -5.07 -4.57 13.43
N PRO A 11 -5.85 -3.73 14.13
CA PRO A 11 -6.98 -3.09 13.50
C PRO A 11 -6.51 -2.35 12.25
N ASP A 12 -7.09 -2.70 11.11
CA ASP A 12 -6.74 -2.12 9.83
C ASP A 12 -7.15 -0.66 9.81
N PHE A 13 -6.18 0.21 10.05
CA PHE A 13 -6.39 1.64 9.88
C PHE A 13 -6.39 1.98 8.40
N LEU A 14 -7.37 2.78 7.99
CA LEU A 14 -7.40 3.36 6.66
C LEU A 14 -6.47 4.57 6.64
N ILE A 15 -5.53 4.58 5.70
CA ILE A 15 -4.60 5.71 5.50
C ILE A 15 -5.00 6.52 4.26
N PRO A 16 -4.92 7.86 4.33
CA PRO A 16 -5.28 8.72 3.21
C PRO A 16 -4.24 8.65 2.09
N TRP A 17 -4.68 9.05 0.90
CA TRP A 17 -3.85 9.12 -0.31
C TRP A 17 -2.51 9.86 -0.10
N GLU A 18 -2.51 10.99 0.60
CA GLU A 18 -1.30 11.78 0.86
C GLU A 18 -0.31 11.08 1.80
N GLU A 19 -0.80 10.23 2.71
CA GLU A 19 0.07 9.47 3.59
C GLU A 19 0.79 8.37 2.83
N VAL A 20 0.11 7.67 1.92
CA VAL A 20 0.73 6.68 1.01
C VAL A 20 1.79 7.33 0.12
N LYS A 21 1.52 8.53 -0.40
CA LYS A 21 2.51 9.30 -1.17
C LYS A 21 3.76 9.60 -0.35
N ARG A 22 3.60 9.98 0.92
CA ARG A 22 4.71 10.20 1.85
C ARG A 22 5.50 8.92 2.10
N LEU A 23 4.83 7.77 2.32
CA LEU A 23 5.49 6.48 2.53
C LEU A 23 6.30 6.03 1.31
N LEU A 24 5.77 6.24 0.10
CA LEU A 24 6.47 5.92 -1.15
C LEU A 24 7.52 6.98 -1.55
N GLY A 25 7.65 8.09 -0.82
CA GLY A 25 8.54 9.19 -1.18
C GLY A 25 8.14 9.93 -2.47
N THR A 26 6.87 9.84 -2.87
CA THR A 26 6.38 10.46 -4.12
C THR A 26 5.61 11.75 -3.84
N LYS A 27 5.68 12.72 -4.76
CA LYS A 27 4.91 13.98 -4.67
C LYS A 27 3.75 14.04 -5.66
N SER A 28 3.76 13.20 -6.70
CA SER A 28 2.81 13.25 -7.82
C SER A 28 1.79 12.13 -7.74
N ASP A 29 0.52 12.49 -7.90
CA ASP A 29 -0.58 11.53 -7.99
C ASP A 29 -0.43 10.63 -9.21
N THR A 30 0.05 11.16 -10.33
CA THR A 30 0.32 10.39 -11.55
C THR A 30 1.33 9.28 -11.29
N THR A 31 2.34 9.55 -10.46
CA THR A 31 3.33 8.53 -10.07
C THR A 31 2.69 7.44 -9.21
N LEU A 32 1.82 7.80 -8.26
CA LEU A 32 1.10 6.81 -7.46
C LEU A 32 0.17 5.94 -8.33
N TYR A 33 -0.52 6.52 -9.30
CA TYR A 33 -1.30 5.74 -10.27
C TYR A 33 -0.46 4.78 -11.10
N LYS A 34 0.75 5.17 -11.50
CA LYS A 34 1.68 4.26 -12.17
C LYS A 34 2.07 3.10 -11.27
N TYR A 35 2.33 3.34 -9.98
CA TYR A 35 2.61 2.25 -9.04
C TYR A 35 1.43 1.31 -8.88
N ILE A 36 0.20 1.84 -8.82
CA ILE A 36 -1.03 1.01 -8.77
C ILE A 36 -1.12 0.14 -10.04
N ALA A 37 -0.84 0.70 -11.22
CA ALA A 37 -0.79 -0.06 -12.46
C ALA A 37 0.31 -1.14 -12.48
N LEU A 38 1.38 -0.96 -11.72
CA LEU A 38 2.47 -1.91 -11.54
C LEU A 38 2.23 -2.92 -10.39
N GLY A 39 1.03 -2.94 -9.81
CA GLY A 39 0.64 -3.90 -8.78
C GLY A 39 0.82 -3.42 -7.34
N PHE A 40 0.88 -2.11 -7.10
CA PHE A 40 0.64 -1.53 -5.77
C PHE A 40 -0.85 -1.65 -5.39
N PRO A 41 -1.21 -1.81 -4.11
CA PRO A 41 -2.61 -1.92 -3.68
C PRO A 41 -3.50 -0.81 -4.23
N ALA A 42 -4.74 -1.15 -4.60
CA ALA A 42 -5.70 -0.18 -5.09
C ALA A 42 -6.38 0.58 -3.93
N PRO A 43 -6.69 1.88 -4.10
CA PRO A 43 -7.43 2.63 -3.09
C PRO A 43 -8.89 2.16 -3.01
N LEU A 44 -9.45 2.22 -1.80
CA LEU A 44 -10.88 2.17 -1.54
C LEU A 44 -11.49 3.56 -1.73
N GLU A 45 -12.64 3.60 -2.41
CA GLU A 45 -13.47 4.79 -2.47
C GLU A 45 -14.43 4.80 -1.27
N ILE A 46 -14.32 5.85 -0.44
CA ILE A 46 -15.16 6.03 0.74
C ILE A 46 -16.06 7.24 0.55
N GLY A 47 -17.36 6.97 0.62
CA GLY A 47 -18.41 7.96 0.50
C GLY A 47 -18.96 8.12 -0.93
N PRO A 48 -19.98 8.96 -1.10
CA PRO A 48 -20.59 9.20 -2.39
C PRO A 48 -19.61 9.88 -3.35
N ARG A 49 -19.78 9.60 -4.64
CA ARG A 49 -19.11 10.34 -5.70
C ARG A 49 -19.46 11.82 -5.61
N ARG A 50 -18.51 12.68 -6.00
CA ARG A 50 -18.73 14.12 -6.08
C ARG A 50 -19.70 14.44 -7.21
N SER A 51 -20.27 15.65 -7.20
CA SER A 51 -21.22 16.14 -8.21
C SER A 51 -20.66 16.12 -9.65
N ASN A 52 -19.33 16.12 -9.80
CA ASN A 52 -18.63 16.02 -11.08
C ASN A 52 -18.28 14.57 -11.50
N GLY A 53 -18.85 13.56 -10.83
CA GLY A 53 -18.59 12.14 -11.11
C GLY A 53 -17.24 11.62 -10.62
N CYS A 54 -16.36 12.48 -10.11
CA CYS A 54 -15.09 12.08 -9.53
C CYS A 54 -15.29 11.33 -8.21
N ALA A 55 -14.36 10.41 -7.94
CA ALA A 55 -14.36 9.64 -6.70
C ALA A 55 -14.37 10.55 -5.45
N GLY A 56 -15.02 10.07 -4.39
CA GLY A 56 -15.10 10.71 -3.08
C GLY A 56 -13.75 10.80 -2.35
N LYS A 57 -13.69 10.35 -1.10
CA LYS A 57 -12.41 10.20 -0.39
C LYS A 57 -11.75 8.89 -0.81
N ARG A 58 -10.47 8.91 -1.15
CA ARG A 58 -9.69 7.70 -1.46
C ARG A 58 -8.82 7.34 -0.26
N MET A 59 -8.95 6.11 0.21
CA MET A 59 -8.21 5.59 1.36
C MET A 59 -7.58 4.26 1.00
N PHE A 60 -6.47 3.90 1.62
CA PHE A 60 -5.84 2.60 1.47
C PHE A 60 -5.94 1.82 2.76
N VAL A 61 -6.02 0.49 2.66
CA VAL A 61 -5.90 -0.38 3.82
C VAL A 61 -4.42 -0.42 4.20
N LYS A 62 -4.08 0.03 5.41
CA LYS A 62 -2.67 0.12 5.83
C LYS A 62 -1.96 -1.24 5.78
N SER A 63 -2.61 -2.33 6.18
CA SER A 63 -2.01 -3.67 6.15
C SER A 63 -1.65 -4.14 4.75
N GLU A 64 -2.43 -3.79 3.72
CA GLU A 64 -2.09 -4.10 2.32
C GLU A 64 -0.85 -3.34 1.86
N VAL A 65 -0.76 -2.05 2.22
CA VAL A 65 0.38 -1.21 1.91
C VAL A 65 1.65 -1.73 2.61
N ASP A 66 1.55 -2.03 3.91
CA ASP A 66 2.67 -2.57 4.70
C ASP A 66 3.11 -3.95 4.17
N ALA A 67 2.16 -4.84 3.86
CA ALA A 67 2.45 -6.16 3.29
C ALA A 67 3.16 -6.05 1.92
N TRP A 68 2.76 -5.08 1.09
CA TRP A 68 3.42 -4.82 -0.17
C TRP A 68 4.88 -4.39 0.01
N PHE A 69 5.16 -3.48 0.96
CA PHE A 69 6.54 -3.09 1.28
C PHE A 69 7.37 -4.27 1.77
N VAL A 70 6.83 -5.08 2.67
CA VAL A 70 7.52 -6.28 3.18
C VAL A 70 7.85 -7.24 2.03
N ALA A 71 6.90 -7.48 1.11
CA ALA A 71 7.11 -8.35 -0.03
C ALA A 71 8.21 -7.81 -0.98
N ARG A 72 8.21 -6.50 -1.27
CA ARG A 72 9.22 -5.87 -2.13
C ARG A 72 10.61 -5.88 -1.50
N ILE A 73 10.71 -5.66 -0.19
CA ILE A 73 11.99 -5.76 0.55
C ILE A 73 12.49 -7.21 0.52
N ALA A 74 11.61 -8.20 0.75
CA ALA A 74 11.98 -9.60 0.70
C ALA A 74 12.45 -10.03 -0.71
N GLU A 75 11.77 -9.58 -1.76
CA GLU A 75 12.16 -9.81 -3.15
C GLU A 75 13.53 -9.20 -3.48
N ARG A 76 13.77 -7.95 -3.05
CA ARG A 76 15.08 -7.30 -3.18
C ARG A 76 16.17 -8.08 -2.45
N ASP A 77 15.93 -8.45 -1.19
CA ASP A 77 16.90 -9.16 -0.37
C ASP A 77 17.21 -10.55 -0.93
N ALA A 78 16.23 -11.22 -1.55
CA ALA A 78 16.43 -12.48 -2.26
C ALA A 78 17.25 -12.30 -3.55
N ALA A 79 17.05 -11.20 -4.28
CA ALA A 79 17.74 -10.94 -5.54
C ALA A 79 19.20 -10.46 -5.35
N TYR A 80 19.46 -9.62 -4.35
CA TYR A 80 20.74 -8.92 -4.20
C TYR A 80 21.46 -9.21 -2.87
N GLY A 81 20.84 -9.96 -1.96
CA GLY A 81 21.30 -10.06 -0.57
C GLY A 81 21.01 -8.77 0.21
N ARG A 82 21.13 -8.83 1.55
CA ARG A 82 20.87 -7.67 2.44
C ARG A 82 21.85 -6.51 2.26
N VAL A 83 22.95 -6.73 1.53
CA VAL A 83 24.01 -5.78 1.25
C VAL A 83 23.93 -5.45 -0.23
N GLN A 84 23.32 -4.32 -0.58
CA GLN A 84 23.36 -3.84 -1.97
C GLN A 84 24.83 -3.56 -2.33
N PRO A 85 25.34 -4.03 -3.50
CA PRO A 85 26.53 -3.42 -4.07
C PRO A 85 26.22 -1.94 -4.35
N ALA A 86 27.12 -1.07 -3.89
CA ALA A 86 27.03 0.38 -4.05
C ALA A 86 26.92 0.82 -5.51
#